data_AF-A0A167PXF9-F1
#
_entry.id   AF-A0A167PXF9-F1
#
_cell.length_a   1.000
_cell.length_b   1.000
_cell.length_c   1.000
_cell.angle_alpha   90.00
_cell.angle_beta   90.00
_cell.angle_gamma   90.00
#
_symmetry.space_group_name_H-M   'P 1'
#
loop_
_entity.id
_entity.type
_entity.pdbx_description
1 polymer ?
#
loop_
_entity_poly.entity_id
_entity_poly.type
_entity_poly.pdbx_seq_one_letter_code
_entity_poly.pdbx_strand_id
1 'polypeptide(L)'
;MADLAPMMDPARSGRRLESQLMRWRILPELNLEKVAETRCLLLGAGTLGCYVARTLMGWGVRNITFVDLGKVSSSNPVRQPLFDFEDCFDGGKPKDGCIEMAIPMPGHPIPPSEVEKVRTTVAQLEELYDTHDAVFLLMDSRESRWLPTVLGTAKNKYVMNAALGFDTYLVMRHGPRQGTTPPSGTTEPPKHARLGCYYCNDIVAPSDSLTDRTLDQMCTVTRPGLAPIAASTAVELLVSMLQHPLGIHAPPSSGKDDEEGHSVLGAVPHQLRGYLARFNSMTITGAAYDRCTGCSEAVVKAYEKDGFRMVQRACDETGYLEELTGLKELYSESEAVMEAVDWDEDDAEGDF
;
A
#
# COMPACT_ATOMS: atom_id res chain seq x y z
N MET A 1 -23.23 -26.43 33.34
CA MET A 1 -22.22 -27.16 32.54
C MET A 1 -21.17 -26.13 32.16
N ALA A 2 -19.89 -26.36 32.51
CA ALA A 2 -18.81 -25.49 32.03
C ALA A 2 -18.55 -25.81 30.56
N ASP A 3 -18.55 -24.78 29.71
CA ASP A 3 -18.20 -24.92 28.30
C ASP A 3 -16.67 -25.05 28.18
N LEU A 4 -16.21 -26.28 27.99
CA LEU A 4 -14.79 -26.63 27.83
C LEU A 4 -14.35 -26.64 26.36
N ALA A 5 -15.27 -26.40 25.41
CA ALA A 5 -14.95 -26.37 23.99
C ALA A 5 -13.81 -25.39 23.61
N PRO A 6 -13.65 -24.21 24.26
CA PRO A 6 -12.55 -23.30 23.97
C PRO A 6 -11.16 -23.85 24.36
N MET A 7 -11.08 -24.79 25.30
CA MET A 7 -9.82 -25.39 25.78
C MET A 7 -9.49 -26.72 25.10
N MET A 8 -10.45 -27.31 24.39
CA MET A 8 -10.33 -28.63 23.78
C MET A 8 -10.16 -28.59 22.25
N ASP A 9 -10.28 -27.43 21.61
CA ASP A 9 -9.95 -27.26 20.19
C ASP A 9 -8.42 -27.05 20.01
N PRO A 10 -7.69 -28.04 19.46
CA PRO A 10 -6.24 -27.94 19.30
C PRO A 10 -5.82 -26.82 18.35
N ALA A 11 -6.64 -26.51 17.34
CA ALA A 11 -6.34 -25.52 16.30
C ALA A 11 -6.50 -24.08 16.81
N ARG A 12 -7.42 -23.85 17.76
CA ARG A 12 -7.60 -22.56 18.44
C ARG A 12 -6.60 -22.35 19.59
N SER A 13 -6.22 -23.42 20.27
CA SER A 13 -5.35 -23.36 21.45
C SER A 13 -3.90 -23.04 21.10
N GLY A 14 -3.35 -23.59 20.01
CA GLY A 14 -1.95 -23.38 19.61
C GLY A 14 -1.62 -21.94 19.19
N ARG A 15 -2.44 -21.35 18.30
CA ARG A 15 -2.22 -20.00 17.76
C ARG A 15 -2.32 -18.92 18.84
N ARG A 16 -3.27 -19.08 19.77
CA ARG A 16 -3.50 -18.12 20.85
C ARG A 16 -2.37 -18.16 21.88
N LEU A 17 -1.77 -19.33 22.12
CA LEU A 17 -0.74 -19.50 23.15
C LEU A 17 0.58 -18.83 22.77
N GLU A 18 1.03 -18.96 21.52
CA GLU A 18 2.33 -18.39 21.09
C GLU A 18 2.35 -16.86 21.17
N SER A 19 1.34 -16.18 20.63
CA SER A 19 1.26 -14.72 20.71
C SER A 19 1.07 -14.25 22.16
N GLN A 20 0.30 -14.96 22.99
CA GLN A 20 0.13 -14.64 24.41
C GLN A 20 1.45 -14.76 25.20
N LEU A 21 2.34 -15.68 24.84
CA LEU A 21 3.66 -15.79 25.48
C LEU A 21 4.53 -14.56 25.21
N MET A 22 4.49 -13.97 24.01
CA MET A 22 5.20 -12.72 23.71
C MET A 22 4.75 -11.60 24.63
N ARG A 23 3.42 -11.45 24.81
CA ARG A 23 2.85 -10.45 25.72
C ARG A 23 3.24 -10.71 27.17
N TRP A 24 3.10 -11.94 27.65
CA TRP A 24 3.34 -12.25 29.07
C TRP A 24 4.82 -12.22 29.46
N ARG A 25 5.72 -12.58 28.55
CA ARG A 25 7.16 -12.72 28.85
C ARG A 25 7.98 -11.50 28.49
N ILE A 26 7.59 -10.74 27.47
CA ILE A 26 8.44 -9.70 26.87
C ILE A 26 7.76 -8.34 26.91
N LEU A 27 6.51 -8.23 26.41
CA LEU A 27 5.83 -6.93 26.23
C LEU A 27 4.38 -6.94 26.76
N PRO A 28 4.15 -6.70 28.07
CA PRO A 28 2.82 -6.76 28.68
C PRO A 28 1.79 -5.79 28.10
N GLU A 29 2.27 -4.64 27.61
CA GLU A 29 1.48 -3.56 27.01
C GLU A 29 0.96 -3.90 25.60
N LEU A 30 1.46 -4.97 24.98
CA LEU A 30 1.05 -5.39 23.65
C LEU A 30 -0.45 -5.77 23.61
N ASN A 31 -1.22 -5.06 22.79
CA ASN A 31 -2.64 -5.34 22.58
C ASN A 31 -2.85 -6.30 21.41
N LEU A 32 -2.77 -7.60 21.71
CA LEU A 32 -2.98 -8.67 20.72
C LEU A 32 -4.41 -8.79 20.22
N GLU A 33 -5.42 -8.42 21.01
CA GLU A 33 -6.82 -8.53 20.56
C GLU A 33 -7.10 -7.50 19.46
N LYS A 34 -6.57 -6.28 19.61
CA LYS A 34 -6.64 -5.25 18.55
C LYS A 34 -6.05 -5.73 17.23
N VAL A 35 -4.93 -6.46 17.27
CA VAL A 35 -4.33 -7.06 16.08
C VAL A 35 -5.22 -8.16 15.52
N ALA A 36 -5.67 -9.09 16.37
CA ALA A 36 -6.48 -10.23 15.96
C ALA A 36 -7.83 -9.84 15.32
N GLU A 37 -8.46 -8.77 15.82
CA GLU A 37 -9.75 -8.25 15.35
C GLU A 37 -9.64 -7.39 14.07
N THR A 38 -8.45 -6.89 13.74
CA THR A 38 -8.25 -6.04 12.56
C THR A 38 -8.65 -6.79 11.29
N ARG A 39 -9.52 -6.18 10.47
CA ARG A 39 -9.97 -6.74 9.18
C ARG A 39 -9.03 -6.27 8.08
N CYS A 40 -8.29 -7.20 7.50
CA CYS A 40 -7.27 -6.93 6.48
C CYS A 40 -7.77 -7.29 5.08
N LEU A 41 -7.81 -6.31 4.20
CA LEU A 41 -8.06 -6.48 2.77
C LEU A 41 -6.72 -6.56 2.03
N LEU A 42 -6.49 -7.66 1.30
CA LEU A 42 -5.28 -7.88 0.51
C LEU A 42 -5.61 -7.73 -0.99
N LEU A 43 -5.21 -6.61 -1.57
CA LEU A 43 -5.36 -6.36 -3.01
C LEU A 43 -4.16 -6.96 -3.74
N GLY A 44 -4.33 -8.19 -4.21
CA GLY A 44 -3.31 -9.04 -4.80
C GLY A 44 -3.06 -10.31 -3.99
N ALA A 45 -3.39 -11.46 -4.57
CA ALA A 45 -3.09 -12.80 -4.06
C ALA A 45 -1.84 -13.39 -4.77
N GLY A 46 -0.90 -12.51 -5.15
CA GLY A 46 0.39 -12.89 -5.72
C GLY A 46 1.41 -13.33 -4.68
N THR A 47 2.69 -13.23 -5.02
CA THR A 47 3.82 -13.59 -4.12
C THR A 47 3.73 -12.82 -2.80
N LEU A 48 3.56 -11.49 -2.86
CA LEU A 48 3.41 -10.64 -1.68
C LEU A 48 2.17 -11.01 -0.87
N GLY A 49 1.00 -11.13 -1.51
CA GLY A 49 -0.27 -11.49 -0.85
C GLY A 49 -0.18 -12.76 -0.01
N CYS A 50 0.43 -13.80 -0.58
CA CYS A 50 0.62 -15.07 0.10
C CYS A 50 1.48 -14.95 1.37
N TYR A 51 2.61 -14.23 1.29
CA TYR A 51 3.48 -14.03 2.45
C TYR A 51 2.88 -13.07 3.48
N VAL A 52 2.22 -11.99 3.05
CA VAL A 52 1.52 -11.06 3.95
C VAL A 52 0.45 -11.80 4.75
N ALA A 53 -0.38 -12.61 4.09
CA ALA A 53 -1.41 -13.40 4.78
C ALA A 53 -0.80 -14.39 5.80
N ARG A 54 0.30 -15.07 5.43
CA ARG A 54 1.00 -15.97 6.37
C ARG A 54 1.52 -15.23 7.60
N THR A 55 2.10 -14.04 7.43
CA THR A 55 2.59 -13.24 8.56
C THR A 55 1.43 -12.67 9.39
N LEU A 56 0.33 -12.21 8.78
CA LEU A 56 -0.88 -11.79 9.48
C LEU A 56 -1.46 -12.92 10.34
N MET A 57 -1.51 -14.14 9.80
CA MET A 57 -1.94 -15.32 10.57
C MET A 57 -1.02 -15.62 11.76
N GLY A 58 0.29 -15.40 11.63
CA GLY A 58 1.26 -15.51 12.72
C GLY A 58 1.00 -14.51 13.86
N TRP A 59 0.52 -13.32 13.51
CA TRP A 59 0.05 -12.31 14.47
C TRP A 59 -1.36 -12.58 15.03
N GLY A 60 -2.04 -13.63 14.57
CA GLY A 60 -3.37 -14.02 15.03
C GLY A 60 -4.53 -13.26 14.40
N VAL A 61 -4.31 -12.54 13.29
CA VAL A 61 -5.35 -11.85 12.51
C VAL A 61 -6.37 -12.87 12.00
N ARG A 62 -7.65 -12.60 12.25
CA ARG A 62 -8.75 -13.55 11.97
C ARG A 62 -9.49 -13.26 10.66
N ASN A 63 -9.51 -12.01 10.22
CA ASN A 63 -10.28 -11.57 9.07
C ASN A 63 -9.33 -11.10 7.96
N ILE A 64 -9.09 -11.97 6.97
CA ILE A 64 -8.24 -11.69 5.81
C ILE A 64 -9.05 -11.95 4.55
N THR A 65 -9.24 -10.92 3.73
CA THR A 65 -9.99 -11.01 2.45
C THR A 65 -9.05 -10.76 1.30
N PHE A 66 -9.01 -11.66 0.32
CA PHE A 66 -8.20 -11.51 -0.88
C PHE A 66 -9.03 -10.95 -2.04
N VAL A 67 -8.39 -10.12 -2.86
CA VAL A 67 -8.90 -9.63 -4.15
C VAL A 67 -7.84 -9.85 -5.22
N ASP A 68 -8.17 -10.56 -6.30
CA ASP A 68 -7.26 -10.90 -7.40
C ASP A 68 -8.09 -11.41 -8.59
N LEU A 69 -7.66 -11.15 -9.83
CA LEU A 69 -8.33 -11.61 -11.05
C LEU A 69 -7.64 -12.84 -11.67
N GLY A 70 -6.44 -13.17 -11.19
CA GLY A 70 -5.55 -14.15 -11.80
C GLY A 70 -5.87 -15.60 -11.44
N LYS A 71 -5.48 -16.50 -12.33
CA LYS A 71 -5.44 -17.95 -12.10
C LYS A 71 -4.06 -18.41 -11.66
N VAL A 72 -3.99 -19.58 -11.02
CA VAL A 72 -2.72 -20.20 -10.66
C VAL A 72 -2.05 -20.78 -11.91
N SER A 73 -0.91 -20.22 -12.30
CA SER A 73 -0.03 -20.71 -13.37
C SER A 73 1.04 -21.67 -12.81
N SER A 74 1.59 -22.54 -13.66
CA SER A 74 2.63 -23.53 -13.29
C SER A 74 3.87 -22.95 -12.60
N SER A 75 4.18 -21.68 -12.86
CA SER A 75 5.30 -20.98 -12.24
C SER A 75 4.99 -20.40 -10.86
N ASN A 76 3.72 -20.34 -10.46
CA ASN A 76 3.29 -19.69 -9.22
C ASN A 76 3.64 -20.45 -7.93
N PRO A 77 3.42 -21.78 -7.79
CA PRO A 77 3.57 -22.48 -6.51
C PRO A 77 4.93 -22.29 -5.83
N VAL A 78 6.01 -22.21 -6.62
CA VAL A 78 7.38 -22.02 -6.08
C VAL A 78 7.61 -20.65 -5.43
N ARG A 79 6.74 -19.66 -5.70
CA ARG A 79 6.84 -18.29 -5.18
C ARG A 79 5.60 -17.83 -4.39
N GLN A 80 4.46 -18.48 -4.60
CA GLN A 80 3.18 -18.18 -3.96
C GLN A 80 2.82 -19.33 -3.02
N PRO A 81 3.26 -19.27 -1.74
CA PRO A 81 3.20 -20.41 -0.83
C PRO A 81 1.78 -20.77 -0.34
N LEU A 82 0.72 -20.27 -0.98
CA LEU A 82 -0.67 -20.69 -0.71
C LEU A 82 -1.22 -21.63 -1.78
N PHE A 83 -0.48 -21.90 -2.84
CA PHE A 83 -0.92 -22.74 -3.95
C PHE A 83 0.02 -23.92 -4.15
N ASP A 84 -0.55 -25.07 -4.49
CA ASP A 84 0.20 -26.28 -4.83
C ASP A 84 0.25 -26.47 -6.36
N PHE A 85 1.13 -27.36 -6.83
CA PHE A 85 1.21 -27.69 -8.26
C PHE A 85 -0.10 -28.25 -8.82
N GLU A 86 -0.91 -28.90 -7.98
CA GLU A 86 -2.21 -29.43 -8.37
C GLU A 86 -3.21 -28.33 -8.74
N ASP A 87 -3.02 -27.11 -8.24
CA ASP A 87 -3.86 -25.96 -8.57
C ASP A 87 -3.57 -25.39 -9.97
N CYS A 88 -2.51 -25.86 -10.62
CA CYS A 88 -2.12 -25.45 -11.97
C CYS A 88 -2.76 -26.32 -13.07
N PHE A 89 -3.38 -27.46 -12.71
CA PHE A 89 -3.99 -28.36 -13.68
C PHE A 89 -5.23 -27.74 -14.35
N ASP A 90 -5.61 -28.28 -15.51
CA ASP A 90 -6.78 -27.84 -16.30
C ASP A 90 -6.79 -26.34 -16.67
N GLY A 91 -5.61 -25.77 -16.90
CA GLY A 91 -5.44 -24.36 -17.25
C GLY A 91 -5.37 -23.41 -16.05
N GLY A 92 -5.20 -23.96 -14.84
CA GLY A 92 -5.06 -23.22 -13.60
C GLY A 92 -6.41 -22.94 -12.95
N LYS A 93 -6.55 -23.31 -11.68
CA LYS A 93 -7.70 -22.92 -10.88
C LYS A 93 -7.67 -21.40 -10.66
N PRO A 94 -8.83 -20.74 -10.54
CA PRO A 94 -8.89 -19.46 -9.85
C PRO A 94 -8.21 -19.57 -8.49
N LYS A 95 -7.63 -18.47 -8.02
CA LYS A 95 -7.07 -18.43 -6.68
C LYS A 95 -8.22 -18.57 -5.68
N ASP A 96 -8.44 -19.80 -5.21
CA ASP A 96 -9.60 -20.16 -4.41
C ASP A 96 -9.66 -19.34 -3.10
N GLY A 97 -10.87 -19.01 -2.65
CA GLY A 97 -11.10 -18.10 -1.52
C GLY A 97 -10.82 -16.61 -1.79
N CYS A 98 -10.57 -16.24 -3.05
CA CYS A 98 -10.37 -14.86 -3.47
C CYS A 98 -11.64 -14.27 -4.12
N ILE A 99 -11.88 -12.97 -3.91
CA ILE A 99 -12.88 -12.23 -4.67
C ILE A 99 -12.28 -11.90 -6.04
N GLU A 100 -12.86 -12.49 -7.09
CA GLU A 100 -12.45 -12.22 -8.47
C GLU A 100 -12.85 -10.80 -8.89
N MET A 101 -11.86 -9.91 -9.01
CA MET A 101 -12.10 -8.51 -9.30
C MET A 101 -10.96 -7.89 -10.10
N ALA A 102 -11.31 -7.21 -11.19
CA ALA A 102 -10.39 -6.40 -11.98
C ALA A 102 -10.47 -4.93 -11.52
N ILE A 103 -9.41 -4.40 -10.90
CA ILE A 103 -9.37 -3.00 -10.50
C ILE A 103 -9.07 -2.13 -11.75
N PRO A 104 -9.90 -1.13 -12.07
CA PRO A 104 -9.69 -0.28 -13.23
C PRO A 104 -8.41 0.55 -13.10
N MET A 105 -7.68 0.67 -14.20
CA MET A 105 -6.35 1.30 -14.25
C MET A 105 -6.42 2.58 -15.07
N PRO A 106 -5.90 3.72 -14.58
CA PRO A 106 -5.77 4.93 -15.40
C PRO A 106 -4.98 4.67 -16.69
N GLY A 107 -5.38 5.32 -17.79
CA GLY A 107 -4.76 5.11 -19.11
C GLY A 107 -5.15 3.81 -19.82
N HIS A 108 -6.02 2.99 -19.24
CA HIS A 108 -6.61 1.81 -19.89
C HIS A 108 -8.12 2.05 -20.13
N PRO A 109 -8.52 2.42 -21.36
CA PRO A 109 -9.91 2.77 -21.65
C PRO A 109 -10.88 1.63 -21.35
N ILE A 110 -12.02 1.95 -20.76
CA ILE A 110 -13.10 1.01 -20.46
C ILE A 110 -13.99 0.88 -21.70
N PRO A 111 -14.09 -0.32 -22.32
CA PRO A 111 -14.99 -0.51 -23.45
C PRO A 111 -16.43 -0.16 -23.09
N PRO A 112 -17.21 0.49 -23.98
CA PRO A 112 -18.59 0.87 -23.69
C PRO A 112 -19.48 -0.30 -23.21
N SER A 113 -19.19 -1.53 -23.65
CA SER A 113 -19.89 -2.75 -23.24
C SER A 113 -19.59 -3.19 -21.80
N GLU A 114 -18.45 -2.79 -21.23
CA GLU A 114 -18.00 -3.20 -19.90
C GLU A 114 -18.25 -2.13 -18.81
N VAL A 115 -18.66 -0.91 -19.18
CA VAL A 115 -18.82 0.23 -18.25
C VAL A 115 -19.66 -0.13 -17.02
N GLU A 116 -20.80 -0.80 -17.19
CA GLU A 116 -21.69 -1.13 -16.07
C GLU A 116 -21.10 -2.22 -15.16
N LYS A 117 -20.36 -3.15 -15.75
CA LYS A 117 -19.62 -4.17 -14.99
C LYS A 117 -18.52 -3.52 -14.17
N VAL A 118 -17.73 -2.62 -14.76
CA VAL A 118 -16.67 -1.90 -14.04
C VAL A 118 -17.27 -0.99 -12.96
N ARG A 119 -18.41 -0.34 -13.22
CA ARG A 119 -19.16 0.43 -12.19
C ARG A 119 -19.50 -0.45 -10.99
N THR A 120 -20.03 -1.65 -11.24
CA THR A 120 -20.38 -2.62 -10.18
C THR A 120 -19.13 -3.07 -9.42
N THR A 121 -18.04 -3.35 -10.14
CA THR A 121 -16.75 -3.68 -9.53
C THR A 121 -16.23 -2.57 -8.61
N VAL A 122 -16.31 -1.30 -9.05
CA VAL A 122 -15.90 -0.15 -8.23
C VAL A 122 -16.76 -0.03 -6.97
N ALA A 123 -18.09 -0.21 -7.09
CA ALA A 123 -18.98 -0.20 -5.93
C ALA A 123 -18.66 -1.34 -4.94
N GLN A 124 -18.36 -2.54 -5.45
CA GLN A 124 -17.95 -3.66 -4.60
C GLN A 124 -16.60 -3.39 -3.92
N LEU A 125 -15.65 -2.75 -4.61
CA LEU A 125 -14.39 -2.33 -4.00
C LEU A 125 -14.61 -1.31 -2.89
N GLU A 126 -15.53 -0.34 -3.08
CA GLU A 126 -15.90 0.62 -2.04
C GLU A 126 -16.46 -0.07 -0.79
N GLU A 127 -17.33 -1.06 -0.96
CA GLU A 127 -17.89 -1.87 0.14
C GLU A 127 -16.79 -2.65 0.88
N LEU A 128 -15.82 -3.21 0.15
CA LEU A 128 -14.66 -3.86 0.76
C LEU A 128 -13.85 -2.87 1.60
N TYR A 129 -13.64 -1.64 1.12
CA TYR A 129 -13.00 -0.63 1.95
C TYR A 129 -13.83 -0.29 3.20
N ASP A 130 -15.16 -0.17 3.09
CA ASP A 130 -16.01 0.16 4.24
C ASP A 130 -16.01 -0.94 5.31
N THR A 131 -15.94 -2.20 4.87
CA THR A 131 -15.97 -3.39 5.74
C THR A 131 -14.61 -3.80 6.30
N HIS A 132 -13.51 -3.19 5.86
CA HIS A 132 -12.15 -3.50 6.32
C HIS A 132 -11.47 -2.32 7.01
N ASP A 133 -10.48 -2.60 7.86
CA ASP A 133 -9.78 -1.58 8.66
C ASP A 133 -8.42 -1.22 8.03
N ALA A 134 -7.72 -2.24 7.52
CA ALA A 134 -6.42 -2.11 6.86
C ALA A 134 -6.47 -2.69 5.44
N VAL A 135 -5.81 -2.02 4.51
CA VAL A 135 -5.74 -2.41 3.10
C VAL A 135 -4.28 -2.50 2.68
N PHE A 136 -3.89 -3.66 2.15
CA PHE A 136 -2.58 -3.88 1.58
C PHE A 136 -2.64 -3.78 0.06
N LEU A 137 -1.83 -2.87 -0.50
CA LEU A 137 -1.66 -2.73 -1.95
C LEU A 137 -0.49 -3.62 -2.38
N LEU A 138 -0.81 -4.81 -2.87
CA LEU A 138 0.15 -5.89 -3.21
C LEU A 138 0.09 -6.24 -4.71
N MET A 139 -0.37 -5.26 -5.48
CA MET A 139 -0.60 -5.35 -6.91
C MET A 139 0.71 -5.22 -7.68
N ASP A 140 0.71 -5.71 -8.90
CA ASP A 140 1.90 -5.89 -9.75
C ASP A 140 2.21 -4.71 -10.67
N SER A 141 1.33 -3.70 -10.71
CA SER A 141 1.53 -2.50 -11.52
C SER A 141 1.30 -1.22 -10.72
N ARG A 142 1.88 -0.12 -11.20
CA ARG A 142 1.67 1.21 -10.63
C ARG A 142 0.25 1.69 -10.86
N GLU A 143 -0.32 1.46 -12.02
CA GLU A 143 -1.63 2.01 -12.44
C GLU A 143 -2.75 1.41 -11.60
N SER A 144 -2.65 0.11 -11.31
CA SER A 144 -3.65 -0.64 -10.54
C SER A 144 -3.76 -0.20 -9.08
N ARG A 145 -2.72 0.44 -8.52
CA ARG A 145 -2.71 0.99 -7.15
C ARG A 145 -3.41 2.34 -7.01
N TRP A 146 -3.79 2.98 -8.13
CA TRP A 146 -4.26 4.36 -8.11
C TRP A 146 -5.60 4.47 -7.40
N LEU A 147 -6.63 3.77 -7.89
CA LEU A 147 -7.96 3.79 -7.28
C LEU A 147 -7.92 3.33 -5.81
N PRO A 148 -7.23 2.23 -5.46
CA PRO A 148 -7.01 1.87 -4.06
C PRO A 148 -6.38 2.99 -3.19
N THR A 149 -5.44 3.74 -3.73
CA THR A 149 -4.81 4.87 -3.01
C THR A 149 -5.81 6.01 -2.78
N VAL A 150 -6.63 6.34 -3.78
CA VAL A 150 -7.70 7.34 -3.67
C VAL A 150 -8.71 6.91 -2.60
N LEU A 151 -9.20 5.67 -2.68
CA LEU A 151 -10.17 5.11 -1.73
C LEU A 151 -9.64 5.08 -0.29
N GLY A 152 -8.38 4.67 -0.12
CA GLY A 152 -7.75 4.61 1.20
C GLY A 152 -7.62 5.98 1.85
N THR A 153 -7.35 7.02 1.04
CA THR A 153 -7.34 8.41 1.51
C THR A 153 -8.75 8.89 1.83
N ALA A 154 -9.70 8.69 0.90
CA ALA A 154 -11.09 9.14 1.04
C ALA A 154 -11.78 8.53 2.26
N LYS A 155 -11.57 7.23 2.51
CA LYS A 155 -12.17 6.47 3.61
C LYS A 155 -11.28 6.37 4.85
N ASN A 156 -10.16 7.09 4.89
CA ASN A 156 -9.21 7.18 6.01
C ASN A 156 -8.79 5.80 6.59
N LYS A 157 -8.34 4.89 5.71
CA LYS A 157 -7.95 3.51 6.06
C LYS A 157 -6.45 3.37 6.29
N TYR A 158 -6.05 2.36 7.07
CA TYR A 158 -4.63 1.98 7.15
C TYR A 158 -4.21 1.39 5.80
N VAL A 159 -3.51 2.16 4.98
CA VAL A 159 -3.03 1.68 3.67
C VAL A 159 -1.56 1.32 3.77
N MET A 160 -1.25 0.05 3.51
CA MET A 160 0.10 -0.49 3.45
C MET A 160 0.45 -0.81 1.99
N ASN A 161 1.38 -0.07 1.41
CA ASN A 161 1.87 -0.34 0.07
C ASN A 161 3.16 -1.17 0.13
N ALA A 162 3.21 -2.27 -0.61
CA ALA A 162 4.44 -3.04 -0.79
C ALA A 162 4.72 -3.25 -2.29
N ALA A 163 5.94 -2.94 -2.69
CA ALA A 163 6.43 -2.94 -4.06
C ALA A 163 7.77 -3.66 -4.14
N LEU A 164 7.99 -4.39 -5.23
CA LEU A 164 9.21 -5.17 -5.45
C LEU A 164 9.89 -4.74 -6.74
N GLY A 165 11.20 -4.56 -6.66
CA GLY A 165 12.11 -4.51 -7.81
C GLY A 165 12.88 -5.83 -7.93
N PHE A 166 13.91 -5.85 -8.75
CA PHE A 166 14.71 -7.06 -8.94
C PHE A 166 15.43 -7.50 -7.64
N ASP A 167 16.13 -6.59 -6.98
CA ASP A 167 16.89 -6.79 -5.74
C ASP A 167 16.56 -5.76 -4.63
N THR A 168 15.54 -4.92 -4.87
CA THR A 168 15.05 -3.88 -3.97
C THR A 168 13.58 -4.10 -3.60
N TYR A 169 13.16 -3.54 -2.46
CA TYR A 169 11.74 -3.43 -2.10
C TYR A 169 11.42 -2.06 -1.51
N LEU A 170 10.16 -1.67 -1.63
CA LEU A 170 9.57 -0.52 -0.95
C LEU A 170 8.37 -1.01 -0.13
N VAL A 171 8.37 -0.71 1.16
CA VAL A 171 7.19 -0.82 2.04
C VAL A 171 6.89 0.57 2.58
N MET A 172 5.64 1.01 2.49
CA MET A 172 5.25 2.30 3.06
C MET A 172 3.81 2.30 3.56
N ARG A 173 3.55 3.16 4.54
CA ARG A 173 2.20 3.49 5.01
C ARG A 173 1.74 4.82 4.40
N HIS A 174 0.48 4.94 3.99
CA HIS A 174 -0.04 6.24 3.56
C HIS A 174 -0.43 7.11 4.75
N GLY A 175 -0.27 8.42 4.61
CA GLY A 175 -0.76 9.37 5.62
C GLY A 175 -2.28 9.53 5.60
N PRO A 176 -2.92 9.72 6.77
CA PRO A 176 -4.35 9.97 6.87
C PRO A 176 -4.72 11.28 6.16
N ARG A 177 -5.99 11.43 5.74
CA ARG A 177 -6.47 12.68 5.13
C ARG A 177 -6.38 13.83 6.14
N GLN A 178 -6.12 15.04 5.67
CA GLN A 178 -6.08 16.21 6.54
C GLN A 178 -7.44 16.43 7.22
N GLY A 179 -7.44 16.77 8.50
CA GLY A 179 -8.66 17.05 9.27
C GLY A 179 -9.35 15.81 9.86
N THR A 180 -8.84 14.60 9.67
CA THR A 180 -9.33 13.42 10.40
C THR A 180 -8.72 13.37 11.80
N THR A 181 -9.52 12.95 12.79
CA THR A 181 -9.12 12.93 14.21
C THR A 181 -8.45 11.61 14.60
N PRO A 182 -7.40 11.64 15.44
CA PRO A 182 -6.79 10.43 15.98
C PRO A 182 -7.78 9.55 16.77
N PRO A 183 -7.58 8.21 16.79
CA PRO A 183 -8.42 7.30 17.58
C PRO A 183 -8.43 7.59 19.08
N SER A 184 -7.34 8.14 19.62
CA SER A 184 -7.20 8.54 21.02
C SER A 184 -8.03 9.77 21.40
N GLY A 185 -8.68 10.44 20.44
CA GLY A 185 -9.40 11.69 20.68
C GLY A 185 -8.50 12.86 21.08
N THR A 186 -7.18 12.72 20.97
CA THR A 186 -6.23 13.80 21.24
C THR A 186 -6.42 14.90 20.22
N THR A 187 -6.78 16.09 20.70
CA THR A 187 -7.05 17.29 19.88
C THR A 187 -5.78 18.02 19.44
N GLU A 188 -4.61 17.58 19.89
CA GLU A 188 -3.35 18.18 19.44
C GLU A 188 -3.08 17.77 17.99
N PRO A 189 -2.92 18.74 17.07
CA PRO A 189 -2.58 18.43 15.69
C PRO A 189 -1.22 17.73 15.65
N PRO A 190 -1.01 16.78 14.72
CA PRO A 190 0.28 16.11 14.58
C PRO A 190 1.40 17.15 14.38
N LYS A 191 2.49 17.02 15.14
CA LYS A 191 3.67 17.90 15.05
C LYS A 191 4.44 17.77 13.73
N HIS A 192 3.96 16.97 12.78
CA HIS A 192 4.61 16.69 11.51
C HIS A 192 3.67 16.98 10.33
N ALA A 193 4.27 17.26 9.17
CA ALA A 193 3.51 17.35 7.92
C ALA A 193 2.82 16.01 7.61
N ARG A 194 1.63 16.07 6.99
CA ARG A 194 0.91 14.88 6.53
C ARG A 194 1.84 14.01 5.68
N LEU A 195 1.85 12.70 5.94
CA LEU A 195 2.67 11.77 5.17
C LEU A 195 2.10 11.56 3.77
N GLY A 196 2.99 11.47 2.79
CA GLY A 196 2.59 11.21 1.41
C GLY A 196 2.06 9.80 1.17
N CYS A 197 1.41 9.60 0.02
CA CYS A 197 1.14 8.27 -0.51
C CYS A 197 2.23 7.84 -1.50
N TYR A 198 2.08 6.65 -2.07
CA TYR A 198 2.95 6.11 -3.12
C TYR A 198 3.18 7.07 -4.31
N TYR A 199 2.19 7.91 -4.67
CA TYR A 199 2.29 8.87 -5.78
C TYR A 199 2.81 10.26 -5.40
N CYS A 200 3.07 10.55 -4.11
CA CYS A 200 3.52 11.89 -3.70
C CYS A 200 5.00 12.15 -4.00
N ASN A 201 5.82 11.10 -3.91
CA ASN A 201 7.27 11.20 -4.06
C ASN A 201 7.63 10.32 -5.24
N ASP A 202 7.24 10.74 -6.44
CA ASP A 202 7.44 10.00 -7.68
C ASP A 202 8.82 9.33 -7.62
N ILE A 203 8.81 8.00 -7.56
CA ILE A 203 9.81 7.20 -6.83
C ILE A 203 11.23 7.26 -7.45
N VAL A 204 11.40 8.01 -8.53
CA VAL A 204 12.68 8.34 -9.14
C VAL A 204 13.17 9.69 -8.62
N ALA A 205 13.85 9.64 -7.46
CA ALA A 205 14.86 10.66 -7.19
C ALA A 205 15.87 10.65 -8.36
N PRO A 206 16.42 11.79 -8.78
CA PRO A 206 17.40 11.88 -9.86
C PRO A 206 18.75 11.34 -9.37
N SER A 207 18.86 10.03 -9.22
CA SER A 207 20.13 9.34 -8.99
C SER A 207 20.01 7.92 -9.53
N ASP A 208 20.64 7.69 -10.69
CA ASP A 208 20.79 6.43 -11.44
C ASP A 208 19.49 5.70 -11.84
N SER A 209 18.82 6.25 -12.86
CA SER A 209 17.54 5.80 -13.42
C SER A 209 17.61 4.52 -14.27
N LEU A 210 18.73 3.79 -14.29
CA LEU A 210 18.86 2.53 -15.04
C LEU A 210 18.62 1.28 -14.18
N THR A 211 18.85 1.35 -12.86
CA THR A 211 18.68 0.21 -11.95
C THR A 211 17.30 0.20 -11.26
N ASP A 212 16.74 1.37 -10.93
CA ASP A 212 15.49 1.51 -10.18
C ASP A 212 14.20 1.43 -11.03
N ARG A 213 14.27 1.30 -12.37
CA ARG A 213 13.08 1.11 -13.22
C ARG A 213 12.34 -0.21 -12.98
N THR A 214 12.99 -1.18 -12.33
CA THR A 214 12.39 -2.51 -12.10
C THR A 214 11.35 -2.52 -10.98
N LEU A 215 11.29 -1.48 -10.15
CA LEU A 215 10.31 -1.40 -9.07
C LEU A 215 8.90 -1.33 -9.69
N ASP A 216 8.09 -2.35 -9.40
CA ASP A 216 6.74 -2.53 -9.95
C ASP A 216 6.67 -2.83 -11.45
N GLN A 217 7.78 -3.24 -12.06
CA GLN A 217 7.80 -3.83 -13.39
C GLN A 217 8.12 -5.33 -13.27
N MET A 218 7.09 -6.16 -13.47
CA MET A 218 7.19 -7.62 -13.50
C MET A 218 7.63 -8.27 -12.16
N CYS A 219 6.67 -8.44 -11.23
CA CYS A 219 6.86 -9.16 -9.94
C CYS A 219 7.27 -10.65 -10.07
N THR A 220 7.49 -11.16 -11.29
CA THR A 220 8.01 -12.50 -11.57
C THR A 220 9.54 -12.55 -11.63
N VAL A 221 10.21 -11.43 -11.88
CA VAL A 221 11.67 -11.35 -12.01
C VAL A 221 12.26 -10.63 -10.80
N THR A 222 12.08 -11.24 -9.62
CA THR A 222 12.59 -10.71 -8.35
C THR A 222 13.38 -11.80 -7.62
N ARG A 223 14.44 -11.44 -6.90
CA ARG A 223 15.15 -12.40 -6.03
C ARG A 223 14.16 -13.02 -5.03
N PRO A 224 14.03 -14.36 -4.91
CA PRO A 224 12.96 -14.98 -4.12
C PRO A 224 12.88 -14.57 -2.65
N GLY A 225 14.00 -14.17 -2.04
CA GLY A 225 14.05 -13.69 -0.65
C GLY A 225 13.43 -12.31 -0.42
N LEU A 226 13.17 -11.53 -1.47
CA LEU A 226 12.61 -10.18 -1.34
C LEU A 226 11.18 -10.16 -0.82
N ALA A 227 10.31 -10.97 -1.42
CA ALA A 227 8.88 -10.93 -1.11
C ALA A 227 8.58 -11.31 0.36
N PRO A 228 9.21 -12.35 0.95
CA PRO A 228 9.05 -12.62 2.38
C PRO A 228 9.52 -11.47 3.27
N ILE A 229 10.62 -10.80 2.92
CA ILE A 229 11.14 -9.65 3.69
C ILE A 229 10.16 -8.49 3.61
N ALA A 230 9.78 -8.08 2.40
CA ALA A 230 8.84 -6.97 2.19
C ALA A 230 7.48 -7.24 2.83
N ALA A 231 6.95 -8.46 2.69
CA ALA A 231 5.69 -8.86 3.29
C ALA A 231 5.73 -8.81 4.83
N SER A 232 6.80 -9.35 5.43
CA SER A 232 6.98 -9.31 6.89
C SER A 232 7.10 -7.87 7.37
N THR A 233 7.93 -7.06 6.71
CA THR A 233 8.08 -5.64 7.02
C THR A 233 6.77 -4.87 6.93
N ALA A 234 5.92 -5.13 5.93
CA ALA A 234 4.61 -4.49 5.80
C ALA A 234 3.65 -4.85 6.93
N VAL A 235 3.64 -6.12 7.36
CA VAL A 235 2.79 -6.56 8.47
C VAL A 235 3.30 -6.03 9.80
N GLU A 236 4.61 -6.10 10.07
CA GLU A 236 5.20 -5.53 11.29
C GLU A 236 4.94 -4.02 11.40
N LEU A 237 5.03 -3.29 10.29
CA LEU A 237 4.71 -1.86 10.28
C LEU A 237 3.23 -1.60 10.61
N LEU A 238 2.30 -2.37 10.05
CA LEU A 238 0.88 -2.27 10.41
C LEU A 238 0.67 -2.54 11.90
N VAL A 239 1.26 -3.62 12.43
CA VAL A 239 1.09 -3.98 13.84
C VAL A 239 1.65 -2.87 14.74
N SER A 240 2.84 -2.33 14.45
CA SER A 240 3.40 -1.19 15.18
C SER A 240 2.48 0.04 15.14
N MET A 241 1.87 0.35 13.98
CA MET A 241 0.87 1.43 13.89
C MET A 241 -0.37 1.13 14.76
N LEU A 242 -0.87 -0.09 14.75
CA LEU A 242 -2.00 -0.49 15.59
C LEU A 242 -1.68 -0.39 17.08
N GLN A 243 -0.44 -0.65 17.49
CA GLN A 243 -0.02 -0.48 18.87
C GLN A 243 0.25 0.98 19.26
N HIS A 244 0.51 1.86 18.29
CA HIS A 244 0.74 3.27 18.56
C HIS A 244 -0.56 3.97 19.03
N PRO A 245 -0.53 4.83 20.08
CA PRO A 245 -1.72 5.51 20.59
C PRO A 245 -2.47 6.34 19.53
N LEU A 246 -1.72 6.99 18.63
CA LEU A 246 -2.27 7.77 17.52
C LEU A 246 -2.71 6.94 16.30
N GLY A 247 -2.46 5.62 16.28
CA GLY A 247 -2.88 4.73 15.19
C GLY A 247 -2.33 5.18 13.83
N ILE A 248 -3.24 5.37 12.86
CA ILE A 248 -2.92 5.87 11.52
C ILE A 248 -2.25 7.25 11.52
N HIS A 249 -2.47 8.05 12.57
CA HIS A 249 -1.86 9.37 12.76
C HIS A 249 -0.50 9.33 13.47
N ALA A 250 0.08 8.13 13.67
CA ALA A 250 1.40 8.02 14.28
C ALA A 250 2.45 8.84 13.49
N PRO A 251 3.27 9.66 14.17
CA PRO A 251 4.38 10.36 13.53
C PRO A 251 5.37 9.36 12.92
N PRO A 252 6.06 9.73 11.84
CA PRO A 252 7.16 8.92 11.34
C PRO A 252 8.28 8.93 12.37
N SER A 253 8.77 7.75 12.75
CA SER A 253 9.90 7.60 13.67
C SER A 253 10.92 6.62 13.12
N SER A 254 12.18 6.80 13.51
CA SER A 254 13.30 5.98 13.05
C SER A 254 14.38 5.84 14.13
N GLY A 255 15.11 4.72 14.10
CA GLY A 255 16.26 4.52 14.99
C GLY A 255 15.89 4.42 16.47
N LYS A 256 16.85 4.74 17.36
CA LYS A 256 16.66 4.74 18.82
C LYS A 256 16.40 6.14 19.40
N ASP A 257 16.69 7.19 18.64
CA ASP A 257 16.70 8.56 19.16
C ASP A 257 15.31 9.24 19.14
N ASP A 258 14.32 8.63 18.48
CA ASP A 258 12.93 9.14 18.34
C ASP A 258 11.91 8.39 19.23
N GLU A 259 12.24 8.15 20.51
CA GLU A 259 11.35 7.38 21.41
C GLU A 259 9.94 7.97 21.57
N GLU A 260 9.78 9.29 21.46
CA GLU A 260 8.45 9.95 21.52
C GLU A 260 7.50 9.53 20.39
N GLY A 261 8.03 9.06 19.25
CA GLY A 261 7.24 8.60 18.10
C GLY A 261 7.12 7.08 17.99
N HIS A 262 7.61 6.33 18.99
CA HIS A 262 7.60 4.87 18.97
C HIS A 262 6.28 4.29 19.47
N SER A 263 5.94 3.13 18.92
CA SER A 263 4.97 2.22 19.52
C SER A 263 5.64 1.33 20.57
N VAL A 264 4.86 0.51 21.27
CA VAL A 264 5.40 -0.53 22.16
C VAL A 264 6.31 -1.54 21.43
N LEU A 265 6.21 -1.62 20.10
CA LEU A 265 7.04 -2.47 19.23
C LEU A 265 8.21 -1.71 18.60
N GLY A 266 8.44 -0.45 18.99
CA GLY A 266 9.47 0.42 18.44
C GLY A 266 8.98 1.34 17.32
N ALA A 267 9.88 1.66 16.40
CA ALA A 267 9.69 2.68 15.37
C ALA A 267 8.48 2.43 14.44
N VAL A 268 7.88 3.52 13.97
CA VAL A 268 6.75 3.55 13.03
C VAL A 268 7.12 4.37 11.79
N PRO A 269 8.07 3.89 10.96
CA PRO A 269 8.56 4.65 9.81
C PRO A 269 7.47 4.93 8.77
N HIS A 270 7.65 5.96 7.95
CA HIS A 270 6.78 6.23 6.80
C HIS A 270 7.09 5.27 5.65
N GLN A 271 8.33 5.27 5.16
CA GLN A 271 8.80 4.38 4.09
C GLN A 271 10.03 3.60 4.53
N LEU A 272 10.11 2.36 4.08
CA LEU A 272 11.24 1.45 4.24
C LEU A 272 11.66 0.99 2.85
N ARG A 273 12.87 1.37 2.43
CA ARG A 273 13.50 0.91 1.19
C ARG A 273 14.64 -0.04 1.52
N GLY A 274 14.52 -1.29 1.10
CA GLY A 274 15.55 -2.30 1.35
C GLY A 274 16.27 -2.73 0.08
N TYR A 275 17.56 -3.01 0.22
CA TYR A 275 18.44 -3.39 -0.88
C TYR A 275 19.15 -4.70 -0.52
N LEU A 276 18.79 -5.82 -1.17
CA LEU A 276 19.41 -7.13 -0.85
C LEU A 276 20.84 -7.26 -1.38
N ALA A 277 21.25 -6.44 -2.35
CA ALA A 277 22.66 -6.42 -2.76
C ALA A 277 23.58 -5.89 -1.64
N ARG A 278 23.07 -4.97 -0.81
CA ARG A 278 23.83 -4.31 0.26
C ARG A 278 23.44 -4.78 1.66
N PHE A 279 22.40 -5.60 1.78
CA PHE A 279 21.82 -6.05 3.04
C PHE A 279 21.51 -4.90 4.01
N ASN A 280 20.98 -3.79 3.49
CA ASN A 280 20.57 -2.64 4.29
C ASN A 280 19.10 -2.26 4.02
N SER A 281 18.51 -1.53 4.97
CA SER A 281 17.18 -0.95 4.83
C SER A 281 17.22 0.49 5.35
N MET A 282 16.68 1.40 4.55
CA MET A 282 16.67 2.84 4.82
C MET A 282 15.25 3.28 5.14
N THR A 283 15.11 4.15 6.13
CA THR A 283 13.85 4.83 6.42
C THR A 283 13.82 6.18 5.70
N ILE A 284 12.69 6.49 5.07
CA ILE A 284 12.50 7.76 4.34
C ILE A 284 11.14 8.33 4.74
N THR A 285 11.09 9.65 4.93
CA THR A 285 9.86 10.38 5.21
C THR A 285 9.63 11.39 4.09
N GLY A 286 8.58 11.16 3.29
CA GLY A 286 8.08 12.16 2.33
C GLY A 286 6.77 12.82 2.81
N ALA A 287 6.63 14.12 2.57
CA ALA A 287 5.39 14.84 2.84
C ALA A 287 4.32 14.53 1.78
N ALA A 288 3.06 14.76 2.12
CA ALA A 288 1.97 14.76 1.17
C ALA A 288 2.13 15.94 0.21
N TYR A 289 1.93 15.68 -1.08
CA TYR A 289 2.03 16.69 -2.12
C TYR A 289 0.65 17.18 -2.52
N ASP A 290 0.45 18.49 -2.54
CA ASP A 290 -0.86 19.11 -2.77
C ASP A 290 -1.39 18.86 -4.19
N ARG A 291 -0.51 18.61 -5.17
CA ARG A 291 -0.88 18.23 -6.55
C ARG A 291 -0.71 16.73 -6.83
N CYS A 292 -0.68 15.89 -5.80
CA CYS A 292 -0.59 14.44 -5.97
C CYS A 292 -1.82 13.87 -6.69
N THR A 293 -1.61 13.03 -7.71
CA THR A 293 -2.67 12.35 -8.48
C THR A 293 -3.40 11.25 -7.69
N GLY A 294 -2.86 10.81 -6.56
CA GLY A 294 -3.45 9.75 -5.72
C GLY A 294 -4.11 10.22 -4.42
N CYS A 295 -3.56 11.23 -3.73
CA CYS A 295 -4.03 11.59 -2.38
C CYS A 295 -4.21 13.10 -2.11
N SER A 296 -4.12 13.94 -3.15
CA SER A 296 -4.43 15.36 -3.03
C SER A 296 -5.90 15.59 -2.70
N GLU A 297 -6.20 16.73 -2.07
CA GLU A 297 -7.57 17.10 -1.74
C GLU A 297 -8.43 17.33 -2.99
N ALA A 298 -7.82 17.77 -4.11
CA ALA A 298 -8.50 17.92 -5.40
C ALA A 298 -9.01 16.56 -5.92
N VAL A 299 -8.15 15.53 -5.89
CA VAL A 299 -8.49 14.16 -6.30
C VAL A 299 -9.55 13.55 -5.41
N VAL A 300 -9.41 13.66 -4.09
CA VAL A 300 -10.37 13.08 -3.15
C VAL A 300 -11.74 13.74 -3.27
N LYS A 301 -11.81 15.08 -3.34
CA LYS A 301 -13.08 15.81 -3.52
C LYS A 301 -13.75 15.48 -4.85
N ALA A 302 -12.99 15.32 -5.93
CA ALA A 302 -13.52 14.89 -7.21
C ALA A 302 -14.12 13.48 -7.13
N TYR A 303 -13.46 12.56 -6.42
CA TYR A 303 -13.98 11.20 -6.22
C TYR A 303 -15.26 11.22 -5.39
N GLU A 304 -15.31 11.97 -4.29
CA GLU A 304 -16.50 12.10 -3.44
C GLU A 304 -17.69 12.70 -4.18
N LYS A 305 -17.43 13.60 -5.13
CA LYS A 305 -18.47 14.28 -5.91
C LYS A 305 -18.97 13.43 -7.09
N ASP A 306 -18.05 12.88 -7.88
CA ASP A 306 -18.35 12.28 -9.18
C ASP A 306 -18.28 10.74 -9.16
N GLY A 307 -17.72 10.13 -8.11
CA GLY A 307 -17.63 8.68 -7.90
C GLY A 307 -17.04 7.95 -9.10
N PHE A 308 -17.73 6.89 -9.55
CA PHE A 308 -17.33 6.10 -10.72
C PHE A 308 -17.07 6.94 -11.98
N ARG A 309 -17.75 8.07 -12.16
CA ARG A 309 -17.52 8.94 -13.33
C ARG A 309 -16.09 9.47 -13.36
N MET A 310 -15.51 9.83 -12.22
CA MET A 310 -14.11 10.24 -12.14
C MET A 310 -13.18 9.08 -12.53
N VAL A 311 -13.45 7.87 -12.04
CA VAL A 311 -12.66 6.67 -12.36
C VAL A 311 -12.67 6.41 -13.85
N GLN A 312 -13.85 6.47 -14.48
CA GLN A 312 -13.99 6.29 -15.91
C GLN A 312 -13.18 7.33 -16.70
N ARG A 313 -13.26 8.62 -16.33
CA ARG A 313 -12.46 9.66 -16.97
C ARG A 313 -10.95 9.43 -16.81
N ALA A 314 -10.50 9.01 -15.64
CA ALA A 314 -9.08 8.67 -15.42
C ALA A 314 -8.60 7.48 -16.27
N CYS A 315 -9.48 6.52 -16.56
CA CYS A 315 -9.19 5.41 -17.46
C CYS A 315 -9.19 5.82 -18.94
N ASP A 316 -10.18 6.62 -19.35
CA ASP A 316 -10.48 6.91 -20.76
C ASP A 316 -9.73 8.15 -21.31
N GLU A 317 -9.47 9.16 -20.47
CA GLU A 317 -8.90 10.46 -20.86
C GLU A 317 -7.43 10.58 -20.44
N THR A 318 -6.52 10.52 -21.41
CA THR A 318 -5.09 10.81 -21.18
C THR A 318 -4.92 12.24 -20.67
N GLY A 319 -4.17 12.45 -19.58
CA GLY A 319 -3.92 13.78 -19.03
C GLY A 319 -4.94 14.24 -17.99
N TYR A 320 -6.05 13.52 -17.79
CA TYR A 320 -7.14 13.97 -16.91
C TYR A 320 -6.69 14.18 -15.46
N LEU A 321 -5.84 13.28 -14.93
CA LEU A 321 -5.36 13.39 -13.55
C LEU A 321 -4.38 14.55 -13.39
N GLU A 322 -3.54 14.82 -14.39
CA GLU A 322 -2.65 15.97 -14.40
C GLU A 322 -3.43 17.29 -14.46
N GLU A 323 -4.48 17.36 -15.28
CA GLU A 323 -5.39 18.52 -15.34
C GLU A 323 -6.13 18.73 -14.01
N LEU A 324 -6.66 17.65 -13.43
CA LEU A 324 -7.41 17.73 -12.18
C LEU A 324 -6.55 18.24 -11.01
N THR A 325 -5.26 17.91 -11.02
CA THR A 325 -4.32 18.25 -9.94
C THR A 325 -3.57 19.55 -10.17
N GLY A 326 -3.70 20.16 -11.34
CA GLY A 326 -2.90 21.33 -11.72
C GLY A 326 -1.47 20.97 -12.13
N LEU A 327 -1.14 19.70 -12.33
CA LEU A 327 0.20 19.29 -12.77
C LEU A 327 0.47 19.69 -14.22
N LYS A 328 -0.57 19.71 -15.06
CA LYS A 328 -0.43 20.09 -16.47
C LYS A 328 0.07 21.53 -16.62
N GLU A 329 -0.49 22.45 -15.86
CA GLU A 329 -0.04 23.85 -15.83
C GLU A 329 1.40 23.94 -15.29
N LEU A 330 1.73 23.20 -14.24
CA LEU A 330 3.08 23.18 -13.68
C LEU A 330 4.14 22.72 -14.68
N TYR A 331 3.85 21.67 -15.46
CA TYR A 331 4.76 21.20 -16.50
C TYR A 331 4.93 22.27 -17.60
N SER A 332 3.85 22.88 -18.05
CA SER A 332 3.92 23.94 -19.07
C SER A 332 4.69 25.18 -18.59
N GLU A 333 4.55 25.54 -17.30
CA GLU A 333 5.30 26.64 -16.69
C GLU A 333 6.79 26.28 -16.58
N SER A 334 7.11 25.05 -16.19
CA SER A 334 8.50 24.58 -16.11
C SER A 334 9.18 24.47 -17.46
N GLU A 335 8.47 24.03 -18.50
CA GLU A 335 8.97 24.00 -19.88
C GLU A 335 9.23 25.41 -20.38
N ALA A 336 8.31 26.35 -20.17
CA ALA A 336 8.51 27.75 -20.55
C ALA A 336 9.70 28.40 -19.85
N VAL A 337 9.96 28.05 -18.58
CA VAL A 337 11.14 28.53 -17.84
C VAL A 337 12.43 27.88 -18.35
N MET A 338 12.44 26.57 -18.65
CA MET A 338 13.62 25.91 -19.21
C MET A 338 13.94 26.45 -20.62
N GLU A 339 12.93 26.65 -21.46
CA GLU A 339 13.11 27.32 -22.74
C GLU A 339 13.66 28.73 -22.53
N ALA A 340 13.12 29.54 -21.60
CA ALA A 340 13.68 30.87 -21.35
C ALA A 340 15.16 30.86 -20.92
N VAL A 341 15.60 29.85 -20.15
CA VAL A 341 16.99 29.72 -19.71
C VAL A 341 17.91 29.26 -20.84
N ASP A 342 17.47 28.35 -21.72
CA ASP A 342 18.27 27.91 -22.88
C ASP A 342 18.49 29.07 -23.87
N TRP A 343 17.55 30.01 -23.99
CA TRP A 343 17.73 31.19 -24.84
C TRP A 343 18.66 32.25 -24.22
N ASP A 344 18.85 32.26 -22.89
CA ASP A 344 19.78 33.18 -22.21
C ASP A 344 21.24 32.68 -22.25
N GLU A 345 21.50 31.39 -22.53
CA GLU A 345 22.87 30.85 -22.68
C GLU A 345 23.46 31.06 -24.09
N ASP A 346 22.64 31.24 -25.12
CA ASP A 346 23.09 31.48 -26.51
C ASP A 346 23.46 32.95 -26.79
N ASP A 347 23.17 33.89 -25.86
CA ASP A 347 23.49 35.31 -25.99
C ASP A 347 24.85 35.71 -25.33
N ALA A 348 25.66 34.73 -24.92
CA ALA A 348 26.96 34.95 -24.25
C ALA A 348 28.22 34.57 -25.06
N GLU A 349 28.12 34.38 -26.38
CA GLU A 349 29.30 34.35 -27.28
C GLU A 349 29.22 35.46 -28.34
N GLY A 350 29.50 36.70 -27.92
CA GLY A 350 29.44 37.84 -28.83
C GLY A 350 30.07 39.13 -28.33
N ASP A 351 31.27 39.09 -27.74
CA ASP A 351 32.31 40.14 -27.90
C ASP A 351 33.46 39.85 -26.92
N PHE A 352 34.67 39.55 -27.46
CA PHE A 352 35.95 40.19 -27.09
C PHE A 352 37.11 39.73 -27.98
#